data_AF-A0A5K3EQE0-F1
#
_entry.id   AF-A0A5K3EQE0-F1
#
_cell.length_a   1.000
_cell.length_b   1.000
_cell.length_c   1.000
_cell.angle_alpha   90.00
_cell.angle_beta   90.00
_cell.angle_gamma   90.00
#
_symmetry.space_group_name_H-M   'P 1'
#
loop_
_entity.id
_entity.type
_entity.pdbx_description
1 polymer ?
#
loop_
_entity_poly.entity_id
_entity_poly.type
_entity_poly.pdbx_seq_one_letter_code
_entity_poly.pdbx_strand_id
1 'polypeptide(L)'
;MQPLTNIQHYIHIQKQYIIQCAMELKASLLMENSLGSLSDPDSDSIHQMDVHRLDGLWNHLIRSASKLSNFTTSGIDGTVAFIDPLRQILDLFMEVVAAIQDEVVVIKLLWSLDRGIERRLFTPLIVVNAILPRRELTVENRVFFRSVFRFLLKLVFFLDYKNNRFVFSKTIEKSCLFYAPSSKGRSLYAYDLYPAVELIQVLLCREINLLPAYFTMHELNTKFRGDKSTRPHNLIEPEVERFMAEFDFPLRILYSYRTCITLSNLRIAIVG
;
A
#
# COMPACT_ATOMS: atom_id res chain seq x y z
N MET A 1 -17.05 9.89 -33.35
CA MET A 1 -15.59 9.76 -33.14
C MET A 1 -14.97 10.86 -32.25
N GLN A 2 -15.73 11.78 -31.63
CA GLN A 2 -15.20 12.85 -30.75
C GLN A 2 -15.03 12.56 -29.23
N PRO A 3 -15.61 11.51 -28.59
CA PRO A 3 -15.54 11.39 -27.13
C PRO A 3 -14.18 10.90 -26.60
N LEU A 4 -13.45 10.10 -27.37
CA LEU A 4 -12.13 9.55 -26.97
C LEU A 4 -11.03 10.62 -26.88
N THR A 5 -11.01 11.57 -27.80
CA THR A 5 -10.07 12.71 -27.78
C THR A 5 -10.30 13.63 -26.58
N ASN A 6 -11.56 13.82 -26.18
CA ASN A 6 -11.89 14.60 -24.98
C ASN A 6 -11.46 13.89 -23.68
N ILE A 7 -11.62 12.56 -23.59
CA ILE A 7 -11.20 11.79 -22.43
C ILE A 7 -9.66 11.87 -22.24
N GLN A 8 -8.91 11.65 -23.31
CA GLN A 8 -7.44 11.76 -23.27
C GLN A 8 -6.97 13.16 -22.90
N HIS A 9 -7.66 14.20 -23.38
CA HIS A 9 -7.37 15.58 -23.02
C HIS A 9 -7.56 15.85 -21.52
N TYR A 10 -8.65 15.36 -20.91
CA TYR A 10 -8.88 15.51 -19.46
C TYR A 10 -7.84 14.76 -18.62
N ILE A 11 -7.50 13.53 -19.01
CA ILE A 11 -6.44 12.76 -18.33
C ILE A 11 -5.10 13.50 -18.43
N HIS A 12 -4.78 14.06 -19.59
CA HIS A 12 -3.57 14.86 -19.77
C HIS A 12 -3.56 16.09 -18.85
N ILE A 13 -4.66 16.84 -18.77
CA ILE A 13 -4.80 17.98 -17.87
C ILE A 13 -4.58 17.56 -16.42
N GLN A 14 -5.25 16.50 -15.96
CA GLN A 14 -5.10 15.98 -14.59
C GLN A 14 -3.65 15.62 -14.29
N LYS A 15 -2.96 14.96 -15.24
CA LYS A 15 -1.55 14.61 -15.11
C LYS A 15 -0.68 15.84 -14.93
N GLN A 16 -0.90 16.88 -15.75
CA GLN A 16 -0.16 18.14 -15.64
C GLN A 16 -0.39 18.84 -14.29
N TYR A 17 -1.61 18.82 -13.76
CA TYR A 17 -1.90 19.41 -12.44
C TYR A 17 -1.14 18.69 -11.31
N ILE A 18 -1.04 17.36 -11.35
CA ILE A 18 -0.29 16.60 -10.34
C ILE A 18 1.21 16.92 -10.45
N ILE A 19 1.75 16.96 -11.68
CA ILE A 19 3.16 17.32 -11.93
C ILE A 19 3.45 18.74 -11.45
N GLN A 20 2.59 19.70 -11.77
CA GLN A 20 2.72 21.09 -11.34
C GLN A 20 2.75 21.20 -9.81
N CYS A 21 1.82 20.52 -9.12
CA CYS A 21 1.80 20.49 -7.66
C CYS A 21 3.11 19.91 -7.10
N ALA A 22 3.63 18.82 -7.66
CA ALA A 22 4.90 18.24 -7.25
C ALA A 22 6.09 19.21 -7.44
N MET A 23 6.12 19.96 -8.54
CA MET A 23 7.15 20.98 -8.78
C MET A 23 7.08 22.13 -7.78
N GLU A 24 5.88 22.59 -7.44
CA GLU A 24 5.68 23.65 -6.43
C GLU A 24 6.06 23.21 -5.02
N LEU A 25 5.76 21.96 -4.64
CA LEU A 25 6.22 21.38 -3.38
C LEU A 25 7.75 21.30 -3.33
N LYS A 26 8.39 20.92 -4.43
CA LYS A 26 9.85 20.89 -4.55
C LYS A 26 10.45 22.30 -4.44
N ALA A 27 9.85 23.29 -5.09
CA ALA A 27 10.29 24.68 -4.98
C ALA A 27 10.16 25.19 -3.53
N SER A 28 9.08 24.84 -2.83
CA SER A 28 8.87 25.19 -1.43
C SER A 28 9.91 24.57 -0.51
N LEU A 29 10.27 23.30 -0.74
CA LEU A 29 11.36 22.62 -0.03
C LEU A 29 12.72 23.30 -0.25
N LEU A 30 13.01 23.74 -1.48
CA LEU A 30 14.26 24.43 -1.80
C LEU A 30 14.35 25.79 -1.09
N MET A 31 13.23 26.51 -0.99
CA MET A 31 13.15 27.77 -0.24
C MET A 31 13.33 27.55 1.26
N GLU A 32 12.71 26.51 1.82
CA GLU A 32 12.87 26.14 3.24
C GLU A 32 14.34 25.81 3.57
N ASN A 33 15.00 25.02 2.72
CA ASN A 33 16.40 24.64 2.91
C ASN A 33 17.39 25.80 2.70
N SER A 34 17.08 26.77 1.83
CA SER A 34 17.96 27.93 1.60
C SER A 34 17.81 29.01 2.67
N LEU A 35 16.65 29.11 3.30
CA LEU A 35 16.34 30.05 4.38
C LEU A 35 16.67 29.50 5.77
N GLY A 36 16.86 28.18 5.93
CA GLY A 36 17.10 27.52 7.22
C GLY A 36 18.35 27.97 8.01
N SER A 37 19.23 28.83 7.46
CA SER A 37 20.34 29.46 8.20
C SER A 37 20.05 30.88 8.70
N LEU A 38 18.95 31.49 8.23
CA LEU A 38 18.41 32.78 8.68
C LEU A 38 17.12 32.47 9.44
N SER A 39 17.28 32.13 10.72
CA SER A 39 16.17 31.82 11.63
C SER A 39 15.06 32.88 11.59
N ASP A 40 13.82 32.47 11.27
CA ASP A 40 12.61 33.20 11.66
C ASP A 40 11.42 32.21 11.81
N PRO A 41 10.37 32.56 12.58
CA PRO A 41 9.28 31.67 13.02
C PRO A 41 8.22 31.37 11.94
N ASP A 42 8.52 31.69 10.68
CA ASP A 42 7.60 31.56 9.53
C ASP A 42 7.63 30.19 8.84
N SER A 43 8.31 29.18 9.39
CA SER A 43 8.27 27.79 8.88
C SER A 43 6.84 27.25 8.78
N ASP A 44 5.96 27.68 9.69
CA ASP A 44 4.54 27.38 9.67
C ASP A 44 3.83 27.93 8.42
N SER A 45 4.31 29.04 7.84
CA SER A 45 3.71 29.63 6.64
C SER A 45 3.93 28.79 5.38
N ILE A 46 5.13 28.21 5.21
CA ILE A 46 5.45 27.37 4.05
C ILE A 46 4.70 26.04 4.15
N HIS A 47 4.66 25.44 5.34
CA HIS A 47 3.89 24.23 5.59
C HIS A 47 2.39 24.44 5.35
N GLN A 48 1.81 25.55 5.83
CA GLN A 48 0.41 25.90 5.55
C GLN A 48 0.15 26.11 4.06
N MET A 49 1.08 26.75 3.34
CA MET A 49 0.97 26.95 1.90
C MET A 49 0.96 25.61 1.15
N ASP A 50 1.85 24.68 1.50
CA ASP A 50 1.86 23.32 0.93
C ASP A 50 0.57 22.56 1.23
N VAL A 51 0.04 22.70 2.44
CA VAL A 51 -1.26 22.14 2.82
C VAL A 51 -2.39 22.68 1.92
N HIS A 52 -2.45 23.99 1.71
CA HIS A 52 -3.46 24.60 0.84
C HIS A 52 -3.32 24.15 -0.62
N ARG A 53 -2.09 23.99 -1.13
CA ARG A 53 -1.84 23.46 -2.48
C ARG A 53 -2.35 22.02 -2.63
N LEU A 54 -2.04 21.15 -1.66
CA LEU A 54 -2.48 19.76 -1.66
C LEU A 54 -4.00 19.64 -1.57
N ASP A 55 -4.64 20.48 -0.76
CA ASP A 55 -6.10 20.54 -0.69
C ASP A 55 -6.72 21.05 -2.01
N GLY A 56 -6.09 22.04 -2.64
CA GLY A 56 -6.46 22.55 -3.97
C GLY A 56 -6.37 21.48 -5.05
N LEU A 57 -5.29 20.68 -5.05
CA LEU A 57 -5.06 19.58 -5.98
C LEU A 57 -6.26 18.62 -6.01
N TRP A 58 -6.67 18.10 -4.84
CA TRP A 58 -7.77 17.13 -4.79
C TRP A 58 -9.10 17.73 -5.25
N ASN A 59 -9.38 18.97 -4.90
CA ASN A 59 -10.58 19.67 -5.38
C ASN A 59 -10.59 19.79 -6.91
N HIS A 60 -9.45 20.12 -7.54
CA HIS A 60 -9.33 20.20 -8.99
C HIS A 60 -9.45 18.83 -9.67
N LEU A 61 -8.81 17.80 -9.13
CA LEU A 61 -8.87 16.44 -9.66
C LEU A 61 -10.30 15.89 -9.61
N ILE A 62 -10.98 16.01 -8.47
CA ILE A 62 -12.36 15.51 -8.32
C ILE A 62 -13.33 16.26 -9.24
N ARG A 63 -13.23 17.59 -9.33
CA ARG A 63 -14.06 18.40 -10.25
C ARG A 63 -13.81 18.10 -11.73
N SER A 64 -12.59 17.74 -12.10
CA SER A 64 -12.29 17.35 -13.49
C SER A 64 -12.78 15.95 -13.81
N ALA A 65 -12.71 15.02 -12.86
CA ALA A 65 -13.21 13.66 -13.05
C ALA A 65 -14.74 13.56 -13.11
N SER A 66 -15.47 14.41 -12.38
CA SER A 66 -16.94 14.50 -12.51
C SER A 66 -17.38 14.99 -13.90
N LYS A 67 -16.53 15.71 -14.63
CA LYS A 67 -16.79 16.05 -16.04
C LYS A 67 -16.56 14.83 -16.94
N LEU A 68 -15.63 13.96 -16.56
CA LEU A 68 -15.29 12.75 -17.31
C LEU A 68 -16.37 11.66 -17.21
N SER A 69 -16.99 11.50 -16.04
CA SER A 69 -18.08 10.54 -15.83
C SER A 69 -19.30 10.78 -16.73
N ASN A 70 -19.46 12.00 -17.26
CA ASN A 70 -20.52 12.34 -18.20
C ASN A 70 -20.28 11.78 -19.61
N PHE A 71 -19.07 11.28 -19.90
CA PHE A 71 -18.69 10.65 -21.17
C PHE A 71 -18.69 9.13 -21.02
N THR A 72 -19.80 8.52 -20.58
CA THR A 72 -19.93 7.05 -20.60
C THR A 72 -19.88 6.55 -22.04
N THR A 73 -18.85 5.80 -22.39
CA THR A 73 -18.75 5.10 -23.67
C THR A 73 -19.67 3.88 -23.63
N SER A 74 -20.76 3.89 -24.39
CA SER A 74 -21.46 2.66 -24.76
C SER A 74 -20.48 1.84 -25.61
N GLY A 75 -19.93 0.76 -25.03
CA GLY A 75 -19.12 -0.19 -25.78
C GLY A 75 -19.93 -0.79 -26.93
N ILE A 76 -19.25 -1.05 -28.06
CA ILE A 76 -19.85 -1.66 -29.27
C ILE A 76 -20.44 -3.06 -28.98
N ASP A 77 -20.06 -3.68 -27.85
CA ASP A 77 -20.52 -5.00 -27.42
C ASP A 77 -21.53 -4.98 -26.24
N GLY A 78 -22.20 -3.85 -25.99
CA GLY A 78 -23.24 -3.77 -24.93
C GLY A 78 -22.72 -3.88 -23.49
N THR A 79 -21.41 -4.01 -23.29
CA THR A 79 -20.76 -3.87 -21.99
C THR A 79 -20.46 -2.39 -21.74
N VAL A 80 -21.24 -1.77 -20.85
CA VAL A 80 -20.92 -0.44 -20.33
C VAL A 80 -19.70 -0.60 -19.42
N ALA A 81 -18.51 -0.28 -19.92
CA ALA A 81 -17.34 -0.13 -19.08
C ALA A 81 -17.55 1.11 -18.21
N PHE A 82 -18.07 0.92 -17.00
CA PHE A 82 -18.23 1.99 -16.03
C PHE A 82 -16.83 2.46 -15.61
N ILE A 83 -16.43 3.64 -16.06
CA ILE A 83 -15.19 4.27 -15.59
C ILE A 83 -15.50 4.79 -14.19
N ASP A 84 -14.94 4.14 -13.16
CA ASP A 84 -14.88 4.71 -11.81
C ASP A 84 -13.90 5.90 -11.84
N PRO A 85 -14.40 7.15 -11.81
CA PRO A 85 -13.55 8.33 -12.00
C PRO A 85 -12.57 8.50 -10.83
N LEU A 86 -12.95 8.06 -9.63
CA LEU A 86 -12.12 8.17 -8.45
C LEU A 86 -10.93 7.21 -8.52
N ARG A 87 -11.20 5.97 -8.93
CA ARG A 87 -10.15 4.98 -9.18
C ARG A 87 -9.19 5.45 -10.26
N GLN A 88 -9.69 6.03 -11.35
CA GLN A 88 -8.83 6.57 -12.41
C GLN A 88 -7.95 7.73 -11.91
N ILE A 89 -8.50 8.66 -11.13
CA ILE A 89 -7.71 9.75 -10.54
C ILE A 89 -6.61 9.18 -9.65
N LEU A 90 -6.94 8.26 -8.75
CA LEU A 90 -5.96 7.63 -7.86
C LEU A 90 -4.91 6.88 -8.66
N ASP A 91 -5.31 6.21 -9.73
CA ASP A 91 -4.38 5.52 -10.61
C ASP A 91 -3.40 6.47 -11.30
N LEU A 92 -3.91 7.59 -11.84
CA LEU A 92 -3.07 8.60 -12.46
C LEU A 92 -2.16 9.30 -11.43
N PHE A 93 -2.70 9.61 -10.25
CA PHE A 93 -1.97 10.21 -9.14
C PHE A 93 -0.77 9.35 -8.75
N MET A 94 -1.00 8.05 -8.54
CA MET A 94 0.06 7.12 -8.18
C MET A 94 1.09 6.93 -9.30
N GLU A 95 0.69 7.05 -10.57
CA GLU A 95 1.61 6.93 -11.72
C GLU A 95 2.60 8.08 -11.71
N VAL A 96 2.09 9.30 -11.51
CA VAL A 96 2.92 10.50 -11.41
C VAL A 96 3.79 10.46 -10.16
N VAL A 97 3.22 10.10 -9.00
CA VAL A 97 3.97 10.04 -7.74
C VAL A 97 5.12 9.03 -7.82
N ALA A 98 4.90 7.87 -8.47
CA ALA A 98 5.93 6.86 -8.64
C ALA A 98 7.12 7.30 -9.50
N ALA A 99 6.95 8.34 -10.35
CA ALA A 99 8.04 8.88 -11.16
C ALA A 99 8.92 9.90 -10.42
N ILE A 100 8.49 10.39 -9.26
CA ILE A 100 9.19 11.43 -8.50
C ILE A 100 10.36 10.83 -7.71
N GLN A 101 11.53 11.44 -7.82
CA GLN A 101 12.76 10.99 -7.14
C GLN A 101 13.04 11.71 -5.81
N ASP A 102 12.27 12.76 -5.50
CA ASP A 102 12.39 13.50 -4.24
C ASP A 102 11.47 12.88 -3.19
N GLU A 103 12.05 12.26 -2.17
CA GLU A 103 11.28 11.55 -1.14
C GLU A 103 10.37 12.47 -0.34
N VAL A 104 10.81 13.68 -0.01
CA VAL A 104 10.00 14.59 0.81
C VAL A 104 8.76 15.01 0.03
N VAL A 105 8.91 15.25 -1.28
CA VAL A 105 7.77 15.52 -2.17
C VAL A 105 6.84 14.32 -2.27
N VAL A 106 7.36 13.11 -2.45
CA VAL A 106 6.55 11.88 -2.49
C VAL A 106 5.78 11.69 -1.17
N ILE A 107 6.42 11.86 -0.02
CA ILE A 107 5.76 11.74 1.29
C ILE A 107 4.67 12.81 1.46
N LYS A 108 4.93 14.07 1.12
CA LYS A 108 3.91 15.15 1.17
C LYS A 108 2.71 14.82 0.27
N LEU A 109 2.94 14.28 -0.93
CA LEU A 109 1.88 13.84 -1.83
C LEU A 109 1.11 12.64 -1.25
N LEU A 110 1.79 11.63 -0.70
CA LEU A 110 1.11 10.50 -0.06
C LEU A 110 0.31 10.92 1.18
N TRP A 111 0.82 11.83 2.01
CA TRP A 111 0.07 12.41 3.13
C TRP A 111 -1.13 13.25 2.70
N SER A 112 -1.15 13.77 1.48
CA SER A 112 -2.36 14.41 0.96
C SER A 112 -3.52 13.42 0.81
N LEU A 113 -3.25 12.12 0.62
CA LEU A 113 -4.28 11.07 0.61
C LEU A 113 -4.89 10.87 2.00
N ASP A 114 -4.07 10.95 3.05
CA ASP A 114 -4.51 10.90 4.44
C ASP A 114 -5.50 12.02 4.74
N ARG A 115 -5.15 13.26 4.36
CA ARG A 115 -6.08 14.40 4.45
C ARG A 115 -7.35 14.17 3.65
N GLY A 116 -7.24 13.55 2.47
CA GLY A 116 -8.39 13.16 1.67
C GLY A 116 -9.29 12.13 2.37
N ILE A 117 -8.71 11.18 3.11
CA ILE A 117 -9.45 10.23 3.95
C ILE A 117 -10.16 10.96 5.09
N GLU A 118 -9.47 11.86 5.81
CA GLU A 118 -10.06 12.67 6.89
C GLU A 118 -11.25 13.49 6.38
N ARG A 119 -11.14 14.02 5.15
CA ARG A 119 -12.20 14.77 4.46
C ARG A 119 -13.24 13.90 3.76
N ARG A 120 -13.16 12.58 3.90
CA ARG A 120 -14.07 11.59 3.32
C ARG A 120 -14.13 11.65 1.78
N LEU A 121 -13.05 12.09 1.13
CA LEU A 121 -12.90 12.04 -0.33
C LEU A 121 -12.65 10.60 -0.79
N PHE A 122 -11.93 9.82 0.01
CA PHE A 122 -11.58 8.42 -0.25
C PHE A 122 -11.78 7.58 1.01
N THR A 123 -12.04 6.28 0.84
CA THR A 123 -11.88 5.33 1.95
C THR A 123 -10.42 4.90 2.08
N PRO A 124 -9.95 4.51 3.27
CA PRO A 124 -8.62 3.91 3.40
C PRO A 124 -8.41 2.72 2.43
N LEU A 125 -9.46 1.91 2.24
CA LEU A 125 -9.44 0.75 1.35
C LEU A 125 -9.22 1.11 -0.12
N ILE A 126 -9.88 2.15 -0.66
CA ILE A 126 -9.70 2.51 -2.08
C ILE A 126 -8.27 2.99 -2.33
N VAL A 127 -7.66 3.67 -1.36
CA VAL A 127 -6.26 4.10 -1.41
C VAL A 127 -5.32 2.90 -1.40
N VAL A 128 -5.52 1.93 -0.49
CA VAL A 128 -4.74 0.67 -0.46
C VAL A 128 -4.83 -0.07 -1.79
N ASN A 129 -6.02 -0.17 -2.38
CA ASN A 129 -6.25 -0.84 -3.66
C ASN A 129 -5.61 -0.12 -4.85
N ALA A 130 -5.39 1.19 -4.76
CA ALA A 130 -4.66 1.95 -5.78
C ALA A 130 -3.13 1.81 -5.66
N ILE A 131 -2.63 1.53 -4.44
CA ILE A 131 -1.19 1.51 -4.12
C ILE A 131 -0.58 0.11 -4.23
N LEU A 132 -1.09 -0.89 -3.50
CA LEU A 132 -0.40 -2.18 -3.36
C LEU A 132 -0.26 -2.99 -4.67
N PRO A 133 -1.25 -2.99 -5.59
CA PRO A 133 -1.14 -3.71 -6.86
C PRO A 133 -0.20 -3.07 -7.88
N ARG A 134 0.35 -1.88 -7.58
CA ARG A 134 1.20 -1.12 -8.51
C ARG A 134 2.41 -1.92 -8.97
N ARG A 135 2.71 -1.78 -10.27
CA ARG A 135 3.87 -2.39 -10.91
C ARG A 135 5.14 -1.61 -10.60
N GLU A 136 4.99 -0.32 -10.33
CA GLU A 136 6.05 0.61 -9.96
C GLU A 136 6.47 0.46 -8.50
N LEU A 137 5.64 -0.19 -7.67
CA LEU A 137 5.96 -0.49 -6.27
C LEU A 137 6.91 -1.69 -6.20
N THR A 138 8.18 -1.43 -6.48
CA THR A 138 9.28 -2.40 -6.46
C THR A 138 10.50 -1.82 -5.76
N VAL A 139 11.43 -2.70 -5.35
CA VAL A 139 12.64 -2.30 -4.61
C VAL A 139 13.56 -1.42 -5.47
N GLU A 140 13.50 -1.53 -6.80
CA GLU A 140 14.24 -0.68 -7.72
C GLU A 140 13.74 0.77 -7.69
N ASN A 141 12.42 0.98 -7.50
CA ASN A 141 11.84 2.31 -7.30
C ASN A 141 11.90 2.71 -5.82
N ARG A 142 13.13 2.87 -5.31
CA ARG A 142 13.43 3.00 -3.87
C ARG A 142 12.63 4.09 -3.16
N VAL A 143 12.56 5.28 -3.75
CA VAL A 143 11.89 6.44 -3.15
C VAL A 143 10.40 6.19 -3.01
N PHE A 144 9.77 5.72 -4.07
CA PHE A 144 8.35 5.39 -4.05
C PHE A 144 8.06 4.23 -3.10
N PHE A 145 8.86 3.16 -3.17
CA PHE A 145 8.75 1.99 -2.31
C PHE A 145 8.82 2.35 -0.83
N ARG A 146 9.89 3.02 -0.41
CA ARG A 146 10.10 3.42 0.99
C ARG A 146 8.98 4.33 1.49
N SER A 147 8.58 5.31 0.69
CA SER A 147 7.53 6.27 1.06
C SER A 147 6.15 5.63 1.17
N VAL A 148 5.82 4.73 0.24
CA VAL A 148 4.56 3.98 0.27
C VAL A 148 4.46 3.12 1.51
N PHE A 149 5.50 2.36 1.86
CA PHE A 149 5.45 1.50 3.04
C PHE A 149 5.40 2.31 4.35
N ARG A 150 6.06 3.48 4.41
CA ARG A 150 5.87 4.43 5.53
C ARG A 150 4.44 4.94 5.63
N PHE A 151 3.80 5.26 4.50
CA PHE A 151 2.42 5.69 4.47
C PHE A 151 1.46 4.56 4.90
N LEU A 152 1.72 3.33 4.46
CA LEU A 152 0.92 2.16 4.83
C LEU A 152 0.99 1.83 6.32
N LEU A 153 2.13 2.06 6.99
CA LEU A 153 2.26 1.93 8.45
C LEU A 153 1.23 2.76 9.21
N LYS A 154 0.90 3.96 8.71
CA LYS A 154 -0.20 4.76 9.26
C LYS A 154 -1.56 4.21 8.84
N LEU A 155 -1.70 3.85 7.57
CA LEU A 155 -3.00 3.52 6.97
C LEU A 155 -3.65 2.25 7.53
N VAL A 156 -2.87 1.25 7.94
CA VAL A 156 -3.39 -0.04 8.48
C VAL A 156 -4.23 0.11 9.75
N PHE A 157 -4.02 1.19 10.51
CA PHE A 157 -4.82 1.49 11.70
C PHE A 157 -6.24 1.99 11.37
N PHE A 158 -6.48 2.41 10.13
CA PHE A 158 -7.80 2.85 9.65
C PHE A 158 -8.56 1.75 8.89
N LEU A 159 -8.00 0.55 8.82
CA LEU A 159 -8.59 -0.60 8.12
C LEU A 159 -9.23 -1.58 9.09
N ASP A 160 -10.31 -2.22 8.65
CA ASP A 160 -10.81 -3.41 9.33
C ASP A 160 -9.86 -4.60 9.14
N TYR A 161 -10.09 -5.66 9.91
CA TYR A 161 -9.24 -6.85 9.88
C TYR A 161 -9.22 -7.56 8.51
N LYS A 162 -10.29 -7.46 7.70
CA LYS A 162 -10.36 -8.12 6.38
C LYS A 162 -9.45 -7.39 5.40
N ASN A 163 -9.46 -6.06 5.45
CA ASN A 163 -8.62 -5.22 4.62
C ASN A 163 -7.15 -5.28 5.09
N ASN A 164 -6.89 -5.35 6.39
CA ASN A 164 -5.54 -5.63 6.91
C ASN A 164 -5.01 -7.00 6.47
N ARG A 165 -5.87 -8.03 6.38
CA ARG A 165 -5.49 -9.32 5.79
C ARG A 165 -5.07 -9.17 4.32
N PHE A 166 -5.77 -8.36 3.53
CA PHE A 166 -5.39 -8.06 2.15
C PHE A 166 -4.02 -7.35 2.08
N VAL A 167 -3.81 -6.31 2.91
CA VAL A 167 -2.52 -5.61 3.01
C VAL A 167 -1.40 -6.58 3.37
N PHE A 168 -1.63 -7.45 4.36
CA PHE A 168 -0.66 -8.43 4.80
C PHE A 168 -0.29 -9.40 3.67
N SER A 169 -1.29 -10.01 3.03
CA SER A 169 -1.08 -10.94 1.92
C SER A 169 -0.26 -10.32 0.79
N LYS A 170 -0.61 -9.09 0.36
CA LYS A 170 0.15 -8.36 -0.68
C LYS A 170 1.55 -7.92 -0.25
N THR A 171 1.72 -7.51 0.99
CA THR A 171 3.03 -7.12 1.52
C THR A 171 3.96 -8.33 1.59
N ILE A 172 3.45 -9.47 2.05
CA ILE A 172 4.19 -10.74 2.07
C ILE A 172 4.52 -11.20 0.64
N GLU A 173 3.60 -11.09 -0.33
CA GLU A 173 3.92 -11.35 -1.74
C GLU A 173 5.10 -10.49 -2.25
N LYS A 174 5.11 -9.19 -1.92
CA LYS A 174 6.19 -8.26 -2.31
C LYS A 174 7.50 -8.56 -1.59
N SER A 175 7.46 -9.10 -0.37
CA SER A 175 8.66 -9.51 0.39
C SER A 175 9.51 -10.56 -0.32
N CYS A 176 8.90 -11.40 -1.17
CA CYS A 176 9.63 -12.35 -2.01
C CYS A 176 10.51 -11.68 -3.09
N LEU A 177 10.26 -10.40 -3.38
CA LEU A 177 11.04 -9.60 -4.32
C LEU A 177 12.13 -8.79 -3.61
N PHE A 178 12.32 -8.96 -2.30
CA PHE A 178 13.45 -8.38 -1.59
C PHE A 178 14.71 -9.13 -2.04
N TYR A 179 15.24 -8.78 -3.20
CA TYR A 179 16.53 -9.31 -3.63
C TYR A 179 17.64 -8.53 -2.93
N ALA A 180 18.61 -9.25 -2.37
CA ALA A 180 19.91 -8.69 -2.08
C ALA A 180 20.67 -8.58 -3.42
N PRO A 181 20.98 -7.37 -3.94
CA PRO A 181 21.87 -7.29 -5.09
C PRO A 181 23.21 -7.91 -4.72
N SER A 182 23.72 -8.71 -5.64
CA SER A 182 24.99 -9.39 -5.52
C SER A 182 26.12 -8.40 -5.19
N SER A 183 26.83 -8.76 -4.12
CA SER A 183 28.22 -8.43 -3.79
C SER A 183 28.72 -6.99 -3.61
N LYS A 184 28.01 -5.91 -3.95
CA LYS A 184 28.51 -4.53 -3.68
C LYS A 184 27.40 -3.54 -3.32
N GLY A 185 27.07 -3.43 -2.02
CA GLY A 185 26.14 -2.40 -1.53
C GLY A 185 25.16 -2.79 -0.41
N ARG A 186 25.39 -3.90 0.30
CA ARG A 186 24.48 -4.47 1.32
C ARG A 186 23.91 -3.49 2.36
N SER A 187 24.60 -2.38 2.67
CA SER A 187 24.20 -1.44 3.72
C SER A 187 23.07 -0.47 3.31
N LEU A 188 23.11 0.10 2.10
CA LEU A 188 22.15 1.13 1.68
C LEU A 188 20.77 0.58 1.33
N TYR A 189 20.71 -0.65 0.78
CA TYR A 189 19.44 -1.27 0.39
C TYR A 189 18.60 -1.74 1.59
N ALA A 190 19.23 -2.09 2.72
CA ALA A 190 18.49 -2.51 3.91
C ALA A 190 17.60 -1.37 4.44
N TYR A 191 18.07 -0.13 4.35
CA TYR A 191 17.31 1.05 4.77
C TYR A 191 16.00 1.25 3.97
N ASP A 192 16.04 0.91 2.68
CA ASP A 192 14.86 1.03 1.80
C ASP A 192 13.79 -0.01 2.12
N LEU A 193 14.19 -1.16 2.69
CA LEU A 193 13.30 -2.26 3.03
C LEU A 193 12.66 -2.12 4.42
N TYR A 194 13.26 -1.35 5.33
CA TYR A 194 12.79 -1.28 6.73
C TYR A 194 11.31 -0.93 6.88
N PRO A 195 10.73 0.06 6.17
CA PRO A 195 9.32 0.35 6.35
C PRO A 195 8.40 -0.81 5.95
N ALA A 196 8.80 -1.63 4.97
CA ALA A 196 8.05 -2.80 4.56
C ALA A 196 8.19 -3.94 5.59
N VAL A 197 9.40 -4.13 6.13
CA VAL A 197 9.68 -5.07 7.23
C VAL A 197 8.87 -4.69 8.48
N GLU A 198 8.90 -3.42 8.86
CA GLU A 198 8.16 -2.88 10.00
C GLU A 198 6.65 -3.06 9.81
N LEU A 199 6.12 -2.83 8.60
CA LEU A 199 4.71 -3.09 8.31
C LEU A 199 4.35 -4.57 8.52
N ILE A 200 5.20 -5.50 8.09
CA ILE A 200 5.01 -6.93 8.33
C ILE A 200 5.01 -7.23 9.83
N GLN A 201 5.97 -6.67 10.57
CA GLN A 201 6.07 -6.85 12.02
C GLN A 201 4.83 -6.32 12.75
N VAL A 202 4.34 -5.14 12.39
CA VAL A 202 3.11 -4.53 12.93
C VAL A 202 1.90 -5.42 12.65
N LEU A 203 1.79 -6.00 11.45
CA LEU A 203 0.70 -6.91 11.08
C LEU A 203 0.82 -8.31 11.72
N LEU A 204 2.02 -8.72 12.14
CA LEU A 204 2.25 -9.96 12.91
C LEU A 204 2.03 -9.76 14.42
N CYS A 205 2.16 -8.53 14.92
CA CYS A 205 2.10 -8.23 16.34
C CYS A 205 0.69 -8.45 16.90
N ARG A 206 0.58 -9.40 17.84
CA ARG A 206 -0.70 -9.79 18.44
C ARG A 206 -1.23 -8.75 19.41
N GLU A 207 -0.34 -7.97 20.00
CA GLU A 207 -0.67 -6.90 20.94
C GLU A 207 -1.35 -5.73 20.22
N ILE A 208 -0.92 -5.40 18.99
CA ILE A 208 -1.57 -4.38 18.16
C ILE A 208 -2.93 -4.90 17.65
N ASN A 209 -3.03 -6.21 17.38
CA ASN A 209 -4.29 -6.90 17.05
C ASN A 209 -5.04 -6.32 15.83
N LEU A 210 -4.30 -5.95 14.78
CA LEU A 210 -4.88 -5.42 13.54
C LEU A 210 -5.66 -6.45 12.71
N LEU A 211 -5.37 -7.73 12.89
CA LEU A 211 -6.10 -8.85 12.30
C LEU A 211 -5.96 -10.12 13.16
N PRO A 212 -6.97 -11.03 13.11
CA PRO A 212 -6.89 -12.30 13.81
C PRO A 212 -5.65 -13.09 13.43
N ALA A 213 -4.86 -13.49 14.44
CA ALA A 213 -3.59 -14.18 14.24
C ALA A 213 -3.73 -15.47 13.41
N TYR A 214 -4.88 -16.16 13.49
CA TYR A 214 -5.18 -17.31 12.65
C TYR A 214 -5.17 -16.99 11.15
N PHE A 215 -5.72 -15.84 10.74
CA PHE A 215 -5.69 -15.43 9.33
C PHE A 215 -4.27 -15.11 8.88
N THR A 216 -3.48 -14.44 9.73
CA THR A 216 -2.06 -14.16 9.46
C THR A 216 -1.27 -15.46 9.26
N MET A 217 -1.45 -16.43 10.16
CA MET A 217 -0.84 -17.76 10.07
C MET A 217 -1.28 -18.50 8.79
N HIS A 218 -2.56 -18.42 8.43
CA HIS A 218 -3.08 -19.01 7.20
C HIS A 218 -2.39 -18.42 5.96
N GLU A 219 -2.31 -17.08 5.84
CA GLU A 219 -1.64 -16.42 4.72
C GLU A 219 -0.15 -16.80 4.63
N LEU A 220 0.56 -16.85 5.76
CA LEU A 220 1.96 -17.29 5.82
C LEU A 220 2.14 -18.74 5.36
N ASN A 221 1.26 -19.65 5.80
CA ASN A 221 1.28 -21.05 5.38
C ASN A 221 0.99 -21.18 3.88
N THR A 222 -0.02 -20.48 3.37
CA THR A 222 -0.33 -20.47 1.93
C THR A 222 0.87 -19.97 1.12
N LYS A 223 1.58 -18.95 1.61
CA LYS A 223 2.71 -18.36 0.89
C LYS A 223 4.00 -19.19 0.94
N PHE A 224 4.42 -19.62 2.12
CA PHE A 224 5.76 -20.18 2.35
C PHE A 224 5.79 -21.69 2.56
N ARG A 225 4.67 -22.31 2.97
CA ARG A 225 4.62 -23.77 3.19
C ARG A 225 3.88 -24.53 2.11
N GLY A 226 3.01 -23.87 1.35
CA GLY A 226 2.32 -24.47 0.20
C GLY A 226 3.25 -24.85 -0.95
N ASP A 227 4.34 -24.10 -1.12
CA ASP A 227 5.34 -24.32 -2.17
C ASP A 227 6.73 -24.45 -1.53
N LYS A 228 7.30 -25.66 -1.51
CA LYS A 228 8.56 -25.99 -0.80
C LYS A 228 9.78 -25.17 -1.26
N SER A 229 9.63 -24.43 -2.35
CA SER A 229 10.65 -23.58 -2.96
C SER A 229 10.73 -22.17 -2.36
N THR A 230 9.69 -21.68 -1.69
CA THR A 230 9.59 -20.27 -1.30
C THR A 230 9.75 -20.09 0.20
N ARG A 231 10.83 -19.43 0.62
CA ARG A 231 11.07 -19.10 2.04
C ARG A 231 10.86 -17.61 2.32
N PRO A 232 10.55 -17.22 3.57
CA PRO A 232 10.56 -15.82 3.96
C PRO A 232 11.93 -15.19 3.69
N HIS A 233 11.95 -13.90 3.36
CA HIS A 233 13.20 -13.17 3.23
C HIS A 233 13.90 -13.06 4.60
N ASN A 234 15.23 -13.07 4.60
CA ASN A 234 16.07 -13.13 5.80
C ASN A 234 15.77 -12.03 6.84
N LEU A 235 15.28 -10.86 6.38
CA LEU A 235 14.91 -9.72 7.24
C LEU A 235 13.58 -9.89 7.98
N ILE A 236 12.73 -10.84 7.58
CA ILE A 236 11.43 -11.12 8.19
C ILE A 236 11.32 -12.56 8.70
N GLU A 237 12.26 -13.42 8.30
CA GLU A 237 12.29 -14.84 8.66
C GLU A 237 12.24 -15.04 10.19
N PRO A 238 13.03 -14.35 11.03
CA PRO A 238 12.98 -14.56 12.47
C PRO A 238 11.61 -14.24 13.09
N GLU A 239 10.95 -13.18 12.62
CA GLU A 239 9.63 -12.77 13.10
C GLU A 239 8.53 -13.70 12.62
N VAL A 240 8.61 -14.14 11.36
CA VAL A 240 7.70 -15.13 10.80
C VAL A 240 7.84 -16.46 11.55
N GLU A 241 9.05 -16.96 11.77
CA GLU A 241 9.30 -18.20 12.52
C GLU A 241 8.78 -18.11 13.95
N ARG A 242 9.08 -17.01 14.65
CA ARG A 242 8.59 -16.76 16.01
C ARG A 242 7.06 -16.78 16.06
N PHE A 243 6.41 -16.03 15.17
CA PHE A 243 4.95 -15.98 15.08
C PHE A 243 4.35 -17.35 14.79
N MET A 244 4.93 -18.10 13.86
CA MET A 244 4.44 -19.43 13.49
C MET A 244 4.59 -20.45 14.62
N ALA A 245 5.66 -20.37 15.42
CA ALA A 245 5.89 -21.25 16.57
C ALA A 245 4.79 -21.14 17.64
N GLU A 246 4.13 -19.98 17.76
CA GLU A 246 3.00 -19.80 18.68
C GLU A 246 1.80 -20.69 18.34
N PHE A 247 1.70 -21.15 17.10
CA PHE A 247 0.62 -22.03 16.64
C PHE A 247 0.94 -23.51 16.79
N ASP A 248 2.18 -23.89 17.13
CA ASP A 248 2.56 -25.30 17.28
C ASP A 248 1.73 -26.01 18.34
N PHE A 249 1.48 -25.35 19.48
CA PHE A 249 0.65 -25.90 20.55
C PHE A 249 -0.85 -25.98 20.18
N PRO A 250 -1.51 -24.91 19.68
CA PRO A 250 -2.87 -24.99 19.16
C PRO A 250 -3.08 -26.04 18.08
N LEU A 251 -2.14 -26.17 17.14
CA LEU A 251 -2.21 -27.19 16.08
C LEU A 251 -2.07 -28.60 16.67
N ARG A 252 -1.16 -28.80 17.64
CA ARG A 252 -1.05 -30.08 18.35
C ARG A 252 -2.38 -30.47 19.00
N ILE A 253 -3.13 -29.56 19.62
CA ILE A 253 -4.44 -29.87 20.20
C ILE A 253 -5.45 -30.34 19.13
N LEU A 254 -5.50 -29.64 17.99
CA LEU A 254 -6.42 -29.96 16.90
C LEU A 254 -6.10 -31.32 16.25
N TYR A 255 -4.81 -31.68 16.15
CA TYR A 255 -4.37 -32.91 15.49
C TYR A 255 -4.12 -34.08 16.46
N SER A 256 -3.88 -33.83 17.76
CA SER A 256 -3.69 -34.89 18.77
C SER A 256 -4.92 -35.75 18.96
N TYR A 257 -6.11 -35.22 18.65
CA TYR A 257 -7.37 -35.97 18.68
C TYR A 257 -7.61 -36.85 17.43
N ARG A 258 -6.91 -36.63 16.31
CA ARG A 258 -7.11 -37.42 15.08
C ARG A 258 -6.10 -38.53 14.87
N THR A 259 -4.89 -38.43 15.44
CA THR A 259 -3.84 -39.45 15.24
C THR A 259 -3.85 -40.57 16.29
N CYS A 260 -4.63 -40.44 17.36
CA CYS A 260 -4.74 -41.47 18.41
C CYS A 260 -5.92 -42.45 18.24
N ILE A 261 -6.75 -42.30 17.19
CA ILE A 261 -7.94 -43.15 16.94
C ILE A 261 -7.78 -43.99 15.66
N THR A 262 -6.56 -44.30 15.25
CA THR A 262 -6.30 -45.23 14.15
C THR A 262 -5.31 -46.28 14.59
N LEU A 263 -5.66 -47.12 15.57
CA LEU A 263 -5.12 -48.49 15.65
C LEU A 263 -5.80 -49.47 16.61
N SER A 264 -6.94 -49.19 17.25
CA SER A 264 -7.55 -50.27 18.06
C SER A 264 -9.06 -50.38 18.20
N ASN A 265 -9.91 -49.34 18.19
CA ASN A 265 -11.34 -49.60 18.49
C ASN A 265 -12.32 -48.56 17.90
N LEU A 266 -12.79 -48.78 16.67
CA LEU A 266 -14.03 -48.14 16.21
C LEU A 266 -14.85 -49.05 15.29
N ARG A 267 -15.27 -50.20 15.86
CA ARG A 267 -16.62 -50.70 15.62
C ARG A 267 -17.56 -49.97 16.59
N ILE A 268 -17.98 -48.75 16.27
CA ILE A 268 -19.30 -48.28 16.67
C ILE A 268 -19.88 -47.56 15.48
N ALA A 269 -21.00 -48.12 15.04
CA ALA A 269 -21.78 -47.72 13.89
C ALA A 269 -22.24 -46.27 14.00
N ILE A 270 -22.14 -45.58 12.88
CA ILE A 270 -23.11 -44.56 12.49
C ILE A 270 -24.47 -45.28 12.44
N VAL A 271 -25.33 -45.00 13.41
CA VAL A 271 -26.76 -45.24 13.30
C VAL A 271 -27.40 -43.87 13.29
N GLY A 272 -27.76 -43.42 12.10
CA GLY A 272 -29.00 -42.67 11.92
C GLY A 272 -30.18 -43.64 11.94
#